data_AF-A0A650CYB9-F1
#
_entry.id   AF-A0A650CYB9-F1
#
_cell.length_a   1.000
_cell.length_b   1.000
_cell.length_c   1.000
_cell.angle_alpha   90.00
_cell.angle_beta   90.00
_cell.angle_gamma   90.00
#
_symmetry.space_group_name_H-M   'P 1'
#
loop_
_entity.id
_entity.type
_entity.pdbx_description
1 polymer ?
#
loop_
_entity_poly.entity_id
_entity_poly.type
_entity_poly.pdbx_seq_one_letter_code
_entity_poly.pdbx_strand_id
1 'polypeptide(L)'
;MSIIYEIIMFYGFQFDDYWTTILGIKRGAEEKNPIASPFASSPLLLALYKFGLGTFAAILIVQFPALNILLFIDTIFEAIITFNNIFELNKIKRKERG
;
A
#
# COMPACT_ATOMS: atom_id res chain seq x y z
N MET A 1 -12.71 -4.62 19.09
CA MET A 1 -11.23 -4.63 19.13
C MET A 1 -10.76 -3.31 19.72
N SER A 2 -9.51 -3.22 20.20
CA SER A 2 -8.97 -1.95 20.71
C SER A 2 -8.50 -1.08 19.54
N ILE A 3 -8.65 0.24 19.66
CA ILE A 3 -8.23 1.22 18.62
C ILE A 3 -6.74 1.12 18.27
N ILE A 4 -5.90 0.67 19.21
CA ILE A 4 -4.48 0.43 18.97
C ILE A 4 -4.29 -0.71 17.96
N TYR A 5 -5.08 -1.78 18.04
CA TYR A 5 -5.02 -2.88 17.06
C TYR A 5 -5.45 -2.43 15.68
N GLU A 6 -6.48 -1.58 15.58
CA GLU A 6 -6.94 -1.04 14.30
C GLU A 6 -5.87 -0.17 13.63
N ILE A 7 -5.19 0.67 14.41
CA ILE A 7 -4.05 1.47 13.93
C ILE A 7 -2.89 0.56 13.48
N ILE A 8 -2.52 -0.46 14.28
CA ILE A 8 -1.43 -1.37 13.92
C ILE A 8 -1.74 -2.13 12.63
N MET A 9 -2.97 -2.64 12.47
CA MET A 9 -3.37 -3.34 11.25
C MET A 9 -3.37 -2.40 10.04
N PHE A 10 -3.90 -1.19 10.19
CA PHE A 10 -3.92 -0.19 9.12
C PHE A 10 -2.50 0.14 8.63
N TYR A 11 -1.58 0.50 9.54
CA TYR A 11 -0.19 0.76 9.17
C TYR A 11 0.56 -0.49 8.69
N GLY A 12 0.15 -1.67 9.14
CA GLY A 12 0.65 -2.96 8.64
C GLY A 12 0.33 -3.16 7.16
N PHE A 13 -0.92 -2.90 6.75
CA PHE A 13 -1.33 -2.97 5.34
C PHE A 13 -0.61 -1.93 4.48
N GLN A 14 -0.50 -0.68 4.96
CA GLN A 14 0.30 0.35 4.29
C GLN A 14 1.75 -0.08 4.08
N PHE A 15 2.34 -0.74 5.08
CA PHE A 15 3.71 -1.24 5.01
C PHE A 15 3.85 -2.38 4.01
N ASP A 16 2.92 -3.34 4.00
CA ASP A 16 2.94 -4.46 3.06
C ASP A 16 2.79 -3.96 1.62
N ASP A 17 1.89 -3.02 1.35
CA ASP A 17 1.75 -2.40 0.04
C ASP A 17 3.02 -1.62 -0.36
N TYR A 18 3.59 -0.83 0.56
CA TYR A 18 4.87 -0.15 0.32
C TYR A 18 6.00 -1.13 -0.02
N TRP A 19 6.18 -2.15 0.81
CA TRP A 19 7.28 -3.09 0.68
C TRP A 19 7.15 -3.94 -0.59
N THR A 20 5.94 -4.40 -0.91
CA THR A 20 5.68 -5.18 -2.12
C THR A 20 5.88 -4.35 -3.39
N THR A 21 5.53 -3.06 -3.41
CA THR A 21 5.87 -2.14 -4.52
C THR A 21 7.38 -1.99 -4.67
N ILE A 22 8.13 -1.75 -3.59
CA ILE A 22 9.61 -1.62 -3.66
C ILE A 22 10.26 -2.88 -4.19
N LEU A 23 9.82 -4.05 -3.72
CA LEU A 23 10.31 -5.33 -4.21
C LEU A 23 9.96 -5.53 -5.69
N GLY A 24 8.75 -5.15 -6.10
CA GLY A 24 8.31 -5.22 -7.50
C GLY A 24 9.20 -4.39 -8.40
N ILE A 25 9.40 -3.12 -8.07
CA ILE A 25 10.23 -2.19 -8.84
C ILE A 25 11.67 -2.68 -8.94
N LYS A 26 12.25 -3.15 -7.83
CA LYS A 26 13.62 -3.72 -7.82
C LYS A 26 13.77 -4.95 -8.71
N ARG A 27 12.69 -5.65 -9.03
CA ARG A 27 12.65 -6.82 -9.91
C ARG A 27 12.15 -6.50 -11.33
N GLY A 28 12.00 -5.21 -11.66
CA GLY A 28 11.58 -4.76 -12.99
C GLY A 28 10.06 -4.76 -13.21
N ALA A 29 9.25 -4.81 -12.16
CA ALA A 29 7.82 -4.50 -12.27
C ALA A 29 7.63 -2.97 -12.37
N GLU A 30 6.61 -2.55 -13.12
CA GLU A 30 6.24 -1.14 -13.25
C GLU A 30 5.11 -0.79 -12.28
N GLU A 31 5.21 0.39 -11.65
CA GLU A 31 4.11 0.98 -10.89
C GLU A 31 3.04 1.46 -11.86
N LYS A 32 1.92 0.74 -11.93
CA LYS A 32 0.82 1.03 -12.86
C LYS A 32 -0.07 2.17 -12.38
N ASN A 33 -0.01 2.56 -11.12
CA ASN A 33 -0.80 3.67 -10.62
C ASN A 33 -0.16 5.01 -11.05
N PRO A 34 -0.82 5.80 -11.93
CA PRO A 34 -0.26 7.06 -12.44
C PRO A 34 -0.08 8.12 -11.34
N ILE A 35 -0.79 8.01 -10.22
CA ILE A 35 -0.67 8.94 -9.09
C ILE A 35 0.53 8.57 -8.21
N ALA A 36 0.78 7.26 -8.01
CA ALA A 36 1.91 6.77 -7.22
C ALA A 36 3.23 6.71 -8.03
N SER A 37 3.14 6.57 -9.35
CA SER A 37 4.26 6.43 -10.28
C SER A 37 5.35 7.52 -10.15
N PRO A 38 5.02 8.83 -9.99
CA PRO A 38 6.04 9.86 -9.76
C PRO A 38 6.90 9.63 -8.51
N PHE A 39 6.32 9.02 -7.48
CA PHE A 39 6.98 8.76 -6.20
C PHE A 39 7.70 7.41 -6.16
N ALA A 40 7.32 6.48 -7.05
CA ALA A 40 7.87 5.12 -7.14
C ALA A 40 9.37 5.06 -7.43
N SER A 41 9.94 6.14 -7.99
CA SER A 41 11.38 6.25 -8.29
C SER A 41 12.28 6.33 -7.05
N SER A 42 11.73 6.70 -5.88
CA SER A 42 12.49 6.83 -4.63
C SER A 42 11.76 6.10 -3.50
N PRO A 43 12.41 5.14 -2.82
CA PRO A 43 11.78 4.44 -1.70
C PRO A 43 11.31 5.38 -0.60
N LEU A 44 12.08 6.43 -0.33
CA LEU A 44 11.71 7.44 0.67
C LEU A 44 10.48 8.24 0.24
N LEU A 45 10.43 8.70 -1.02
CA LEU A 45 9.27 9.47 -1.52
C LEU A 45 8.02 8.60 -1.58
N LEU A 46 8.16 7.34 -1.98
CA LEU A 46 7.05 6.39 -1.98
C LEU A 46 6.53 6.11 -0.57
N ALA A 47 7.42 5.96 0.41
CA ALA A 47 7.04 5.81 1.81
C ALA A 47 6.28 7.06 2.30
N LEU A 48 6.84 8.26 2.09
CA LEU A 48 6.18 9.51 2.48
C LEU A 48 4.82 9.69 1.81
N TYR A 49 4.70 9.31 0.54
CA TYR A 49 3.43 9.34 -0.18
C TYR A 49 2.42 8.35 0.44
N LYS A 50 2.74 7.05 0.53
CA LYS A 50 1.79 6.02 1.00
C LYS A 50 1.42 6.21 2.47
N PHE A 51 2.41 6.40 3.35
CA PHE A 51 2.15 6.60 4.79
C PHE A 51 1.55 7.97 5.07
N GLY A 52 1.94 9.01 4.34
CA GLY A 52 1.35 10.35 4.48
C GLY A 52 -0.13 10.36 4.09
N LEU A 53 -0.47 9.70 2.98
CA LEU A 53 -1.85 9.62 2.49
C LEU A 53 -2.72 8.76 3.43
N GLY A 54 -2.19 7.63 3.92
CA GLY A 54 -2.85 6.81 4.94
C GLY A 54 -3.04 7.55 6.27
N THR A 55 -2.03 8.30 6.72
CA THR A 55 -2.13 9.13 7.94
C THR A 55 -3.18 10.23 7.78
N PHE A 56 -3.21 10.88 6.61
CA PHE A 56 -4.20 11.91 6.31
C PHE A 56 -5.63 11.35 6.30
N ALA A 57 -5.83 10.16 5.70
CA ALA A 57 -7.12 9.47 5.72
C ALA A 57 -7.55 9.11 7.15
N ALA A 58 -6.62 8.61 7.98
CA ALA A 58 -6.90 8.30 9.38
C ALA A 58 -7.31 9.54 10.18
N ILE A 59 -6.62 10.67 10.01
CA ILE A 59 -6.95 11.95 10.67
C ILE A 59 -8.35 12.44 10.25
N LEU A 60 -8.66 12.39 8.95
CA LEU A 60 -9.98 12.78 8.46
C LEU A 60 -11.09 11.97 9.10
N ILE A 61 -10.88 10.68 9.35
CA ILE A 61 -11.91 9.81 9.93
C ILE A 61 -12.06 10.02 11.43
N VAL A 62 -10.96 10.29 12.14
CA VAL A 62 -11.04 10.71 13.55
C VAL A 62 -11.84 12.00 13.68
N GLN A 63 -11.68 12.96 12.76
CA GLN A 63 -12.47 14.19 12.76
C GLN A 63 -13.91 14.02 12.26
N PHE A 64 -14.14 13.11 11.31
CA PHE A 64 -15.43 12.86 10.69
C PHE A 64 -15.77 11.37 10.73
N PRO A 65 -16.29 10.85 11.86
CA PRO A 65 -16.56 9.42 12.04
C PRO A 65 -17.52 8.82 11.00
N ALA A 66 -18.37 9.64 10.38
CA ALA A 66 -19.25 9.24 9.28
C ALA A 66 -18.48 8.72 8.05
N LEU A 67 -17.18 9.04 7.92
CA LEU A 67 -16.30 8.60 6.84
C LEU A 67 -15.62 7.26 7.11
N ASN A 68 -15.91 6.58 8.22
CA ASN A 68 -15.25 5.30 8.57
C ASN A 68 -15.43 4.21 7.50
N ILE A 69 -16.54 4.24 6.74
CA ILE A 69 -16.74 3.34 5.59
C ILE A 69 -15.62 3.49 4.53
N LEU A 70 -15.02 4.68 4.40
CA LEU A 70 -13.92 4.92 3.47
C LEU A 70 -12.65 4.19 3.88
N LEU A 71 -12.35 4.06 5.18
CA LEU A 71 -11.20 3.28 5.67
C LEU A 71 -11.36 1.80 5.33
N PHE A 72 -12.56 1.28 5.52
CA PHE A 72 -12.84 -0.12 5.18
C PHE A 72 -12.67 -0.37 3.68
N ILE A 73 -13.18 0.54 2.85
CA ILE A 73 -13.03 0.48 1.39
C ILE A 73 -11.55 0.54 1.00
N ASP A 74 -10.81 1.51 1.55
CA ASP A 74 -9.37 1.70 1.31
C ASP A 74 -8.56 0.45 1.68
N THR A 75 -8.82 -0.12 2.86
CA THR A 75 -8.19 -1.37 3.32
C THR A 75 -8.45 -2.54 2.35
N ILE A 76 -9.67 -2.66 1.80
CA ILE A 76 -9.98 -3.68 0.79
C ILE A 76 -9.20 -3.43 -0.50
N PHE A 77 -9.13 -2.18 -0.96
CA PHE A 77 -8.35 -1.84 -2.15
C PHE A 77 -6.86 -2.12 -1.96
N GLU A 78 -6.28 -1.77 -0.82
CA GLU A 78 -4.89 -2.07 -0.50
C GLU A 78 -4.60 -3.56 -0.45
N ALA A 79 -5.51 -4.36 0.12
CA ALA A 79 -5.37 -5.81 0.10
C ALA A 79 -5.32 -6.34 -1.34
N ILE A 80 -6.23 -5.87 -2.22
CA ILE A 80 -6.24 -6.25 -3.65
C ILE A 80 -4.94 -5.86 -4.35
N ILE A 81 -4.45 -4.63 -4.12
CA ILE A 81 -3.19 -4.14 -4.71
C ILE A 81 -2.02 -4.98 -4.22
N THR A 82 -1.94 -5.25 -2.92
CA THR A 82 -0.90 -6.07 -2.30
C THR A 82 -0.89 -7.49 -2.89
N PHE A 83 -2.07 -8.12 -3.03
CA PHE A 83 -2.18 -9.43 -3.68
C PHE A 83 -1.69 -9.39 -5.13
N ASN A 84 -2.05 -8.36 -5.88
CA ASN A 84 -1.60 -8.18 -7.26
C ASN A 84 -0.06 -8.02 -7.33
N ASN A 85 0.54 -7.23 -6.43
CA ASN A 85 1.99 -7.07 -6.33
C ASN A 85 2.69 -8.40 -6.03
N ILE A 86 2.16 -9.20 -5.09
CA ILE A 86 2.67 -10.53 -4.77
C ILE A 86 2.57 -11.48 -5.97
N PHE A 87 1.47 -11.42 -6.72
CA PHE A 87 1.26 -12.25 -7.90
C PHE A 87 2.30 -11.94 -9.00
N GLU A 88 2.52 -10.65 -9.31
CA GLU A 88 3.52 -10.23 -10.29
C GLU A 88 4.94 -10.61 -9.84
N LEU A 89 5.26 -10.45 -8.54
CA LEU A 89 6.54 -10.90 -7.97
C LEU A 89 6.77 -12.40 -8.15
N ASN A 90 5.72 -13.22 -7.97
CA ASN A 90 5.79 -14.66 -8.17
C ASN A 90 5.96 -15.03 -9.64
N LYS A 91 5.32 -14.29 -10.55
CA LYS A 91 5.49 -14.46 -12.01
C LYS A 91 6.92 -14.17 -12.45
N ILE A 92 7.51 -13.07 -11.98
CA ILE A 92 8.91 -12.71 -12.26
C ILE A 92 9.85 -13.80 -11.71
N LYS A 93 9.68 -14.21 -10.46
CA LYS A 93 10.49 -15.26 -9.82
C LYS A 93 10.42 -16.61 -10.56
N ARG A 94 9.29 -16.95 -11.18
CA ARG A 94 9.17 -18.16 -12.02
C ARG A 94 9.93 -18.03 -13.33
N LYS A 95 9.93 -16.85 -13.95
CA LYS A 95 10.66 -16.57 -15.20
C LYS A 95 12.18 -16.63 -15.02
N GLU A 96 12.70 -16.28 -13.84
CA GLU A 96 14.14 -16.36 -13.52
C GLU A 96 14.65 -17.80 -13.25
N ARG A 97 13.74 -18.76 -13.02
CA ARG A 97 14.07 -20.15 -12.64
C ARG A 97 14.00 -21.15 -13.80
N GLY A 98 13.44 -20.74 -14.94
CA GLY A 98 13.35 -21.55 -16.16
C GLY A 98 14.36 -21.08 -17.18
#